data_AF-A0A1K2IIU2-F1
#
_entry.id   AF-A0A1K2IIU2-F1
#
_cell.length_a   1.000
_cell.length_b   1.000
_cell.length_c   1.000
_cell.angle_alpha   90.00
_cell.angle_beta   90.00
_cell.angle_gamma   90.00
#
_symmetry.space_group_name_H-M   'P 1'
#
loop_
_entity.id
_entity.type
_entity.pdbx_description
1 polymer ?
#
loop_
_entity_poly.entity_id
_entity_poly.type
_entity_poly.pdbx_seq_one_letter_code
_entity_poly.pdbx_strand_id
1 'polypeptide(L)'
;MVKNIASYITIALTICVLLHVSFKTNETIDLSKYSTKGLNLNYTVSNDADDSDNLLASNTVPDYEFSPYLGKSFVGFKEALAFKESGGNYFSVNTYGYLGKYQFGAETLKMIGIHNPASFLKNPRLQEKAFIANTARNKWILRRDIKNFVGKRINGIIITESGILAAAHLAGPGSVKKYLRSYGLDNFADGYGTTVHYYMKRFSGYDTSFVKPNKLAKAI
;
A
#
# COMPACT_ATOMS: atom_id res chain seq x y z
N MET A 1 35.63 -1.26 51.05
CA MET A 1 35.38 -1.36 49.58
C MET A 1 35.01 -2.76 49.07
N VAL A 2 35.26 -3.86 49.81
CA VAL A 2 35.00 -5.23 49.31
C VAL A 2 33.51 -5.67 49.40
N LYS A 3 32.72 -5.11 50.34
CA LYS A 3 31.31 -5.48 50.55
C LYS A 3 30.39 -5.17 49.36
N ASN A 4 30.68 -4.13 48.57
CA ASN A 4 29.84 -3.76 47.42
C ASN A 4 30.05 -4.68 46.22
N ILE A 5 31.28 -5.17 46.00
CA ILE A 5 31.60 -6.05 44.86
C ILE A 5 30.91 -7.42 45.00
N ALA A 6 30.93 -7.99 46.22
CA ALA A 6 30.24 -9.24 46.50
C ALA A 6 28.72 -9.13 46.24
N SER A 7 28.10 -8.00 46.61
CA SER A 7 26.69 -7.74 46.36
C SER A 7 26.35 -7.71 44.87
N TYR A 8 27.13 -6.99 44.05
CA TYR A 8 26.91 -6.95 42.59
C TYR A 8 27.09 -8.32 41.92
N ILE A 9 28.04 -9.13 42.39
CA ILE A 9 28.25 -10.50 41.87
C ILE A 9 27.03 -11.38 42.19
N THR A 10 26.46 -11.28 43.39
CA THR A 10 25.26 -12.05 43.75
C THR A 10 24.04 -11.64 42.92
N ILE A 11 23.86 -10.34 42.66
CA ILE A 11 22.77 -9.83 41.83
C ILE A 11 22.95 -10.26 40.36
N ALA A 12 24.16 -10.22 39.83
CA ALA A 12 24.43 -10.68 38.47
C ALA A 12 24.17 -12.18 38.30
N LEU A 13 24.57 -12.99 39.29
CA LEU A 13 24.30 -14.44 39.29
C LEU A 13 22.81 -14.75 39.36
N THR A 14 22.03 -14.06 40.20
CA THR A 14 20.58 -14.29 40.30
C THR A 14 19.86 -13.90 39.00
N ILE A 15 20.25 -12.80 38.36
CA ILE A 15 19.71 -12.41 37.04
C ILE A 15 20.04 -13.47 35.98
N CYS A 16 21.28 -13.97 35.93
CA CYS A 16 21.68 -15.03 34.99
C CYS A 16 20.88 -16.33 35.20
N VAL A 17 20.64 -16.73 36.44
CA VAL A 17 19.84 -17.93 36.75
C VAL A 17 18.37 -17.73 36.33
N LEU A 18 17.78 -16.57 36.62
CA LEU A 18 16.40 -16.25 36.22
C LEU A 18 16.21 -16.22 34.70
N LEU A 19 17.19 -15.70 33.96
CA LEU A 19 17.19 -15.74 32.50
C LEU A 19 17.31 -17.17 31.99
N HIS A 20 18.22 -17.97 32.55
CA HIS A 20 18.41 -19.35 32.11
C HIS A 20 17.17 -20.23 32.34
N VAL A 21 16.43 -20.00 33.43
CA VAL A 21 15.16 -20.69 33.69
C VAL A 21 14.05 -20.19 32.76
N SER A 22 13.94 -18.88 32.54
CA SER A 22 12.91 -18.29 31.68
C SER A 22 13.01 -18.69 30.21
N PHE A 23 14.21 -18.97 29.71
CA PHE A 23 14.44 -19.38 28.32
C PHE A 23 14.49 -20.90 28.12
N LYS A 24 14.30 -21.71 29.17
CA LYS A 24 14.13 -23.15 29.03
C LYS A 24 12.66 -23.48 28.77
N THR A 25 12.25 -23.42 27.52
CA THR A 25 10.99 -24.01 27.07
C THR A 25 11.28 -25.38 26.45
N ASN A 26 10.61 -26.43 26.95
CA ASN A 26 10.69 -27.79 26.41
C ASN A 26 9.59 -28.07 25.37
N GLU A 27 8.97 -27.02 24.83
CA GLU A 27 7.89 -27.19 23.86
C GLU A 27 8.46 -27.47 22.48
N THR A 28 8.51 -28.74 22.12
CA THR A 28 8.72 -29.17 20.74
C THR A 28 7.45 -28.85 19.95
N ILE A 29 7.54 -27.93 19.00
CA ILE A 29 6.42 -27.60 18.12
C ILE A 29 6.13 -28.81 17.23
N ASP A 30 4.97 -29.42 17.42
CA ASP A 30 4.49 -30.51 16.57
C ASP A 30 3.99 -29.96 15.22
N LEU A 31 4.87 -30.04 14.23
CA LEU A 31 4.59 -29.60 12.86
C LEU A 31 3.73 -30.59 12.07
N SER A 32 3.46 -31.80 12.59
CA SER A 32 2.65 -32.81 11.89
C SER A 32 1.21 -32.32 11.66
N LYS A 33 0.69 -31.50 12.58
CA LYS A 33 -0.65 -30.89 12.49
C LYS A 33 -0.83 -29.96 11.29
N TYR A 34 0.27 -29.49 10.70
CA TYR A 34 0.27 -28.60 9.53
C TYR A 34 0.70 -29.32 8.25
N SER A 35 0.89 -30.64 8.29
CA SER A 35 1.31 -31.41 7.12
C SER A 35 0.20 -31.46 6.08
N THR A 36 0.51 -31.05 4.85
CA THR A 36 -0.35 -31.20 3.67
C THR A 36 -0.05 -32.50 2.90
N LYS A 37 0.85 -33.34 3.43
CA LYS A 37 1.28 -34.58 2.79
C LYS A 37 0.10 -35.55 2.70
N GLY A 38 -0.35 -35.84 1.48
CA GLY A 38 -1.47 -36.74 1.21
C GLY A 38 -2.83 -36.07 1.02
N LEU A 39 -2.92 -34.73 1.13
CA LEU A 39 -4.14 -34.02 0.75
C LEU A 39 -4.26 -33.94 -0.78
N ASN A 40 -5.34 -34.48 -1.33
CA ASN A 40 -5.75 -34.25 -2.71
C ASN A 40 -6.55 -32.93 -2.75
N LEU A 41 -5.85 -31.83 -2.99
CA LEU A 41 -6.46 -30.51 -3.12
C LEU A 41 -7.00 -30.36 -4.54
N ASN A 42 -8.32 -30.35 -4.70
CA ASN A 42 -8.94 -30.02 -5.98
C ASN A 42 -8.99 -28.50 -6.15
N TYR A 43 -8.03 -27.94 -6.88
CA TYR A 43 -7.96 -26.51 -7.23
C TYR A 43 -8.82 -26.14 -8.44
N THR A 44 -9.46 -27.12 -9.07
CA THR A 44 -10.32 -26.90 -10.23
C THR A 44 -11.71 -26.46 -9.78
N VAL A 45 -12.05 -25.21 -10.07
CA VAL A 45 -13.43 -24.72 -9.99
C VAL A 45 -14.24 -25.44 -11.07
N SER A 46 -15.36 -26.07 -10.70
CA SER A 46 -16.28 -26.63 -11.70
C SER A 46 -16.87 -25.46 -12.49
N ASN A 47 -16.64 -25.47 -13.80
CA ASN A 47 -17.26 -24.53 -14.73
C ASN A 47 -18.72 -24.94 -14.90
N ASP A 48 -19.54 -24.64 -13.91
CA ASP A 48 -20.99 -24.72 -14.02
C ASP A 48 -21.49 -23.38 -14.58
N ALA A 49 -21.09 -23.09 -15.81
CA ALA A 49 -21.65 -22.00 -16.60
C ALA A 49 -21.75 -22.50 -18.04
N ASP A 50 -22.94 -23.02 -18.33
CA ASP A 50 -23.52 -23.16 -19.65
C ASP A 50 -23.42 -21.79 -20.34
N ASP A 51 -22.44 -21.61 -21.23
CA ASP A 51 -22.35 -20.44 -22.08
C ASP A 51 -21.94 -20.88 -23.49
N SER A 52 -22.98 -21.15 -24.26
CA SER A 52 -22.92 -21.22 -25.71
C SER A 52 -22.54 -19.84 -26.25
N ASP A 53 -21.25 -19.56 -26.36
CA ASP A 53 -20.77 -18.70 -27.44
C ASP A 53 -19.33 -19.02 -27.81
N ASN A 54 -19.19 -19.49 -29.04
CA ASN A 54 -17.92 -19.72 -29.72
C ASN A 54 -17.17 -18.40 -29.87
N LEU A 55 -16.23 -18.12 -28.99
CA LEU A 55 -15.09 -17.26 -29.32
C LEU A 55 -13.82 -18.10 -29.32
N LEU A 56 -13.52 -18.56 -30.54
CA LEU A 56 -12.25 -19.07 -31.03
C LEU A 56 -11.06 -18.58 -30.20
N ALA A 57 -10.63 -19.39 -29.24
CA ALA A 57 -9.31 -19.27 -28.64
C ALA A 57 -8.28 -19.65 -29.71
N SER A 58 -7.81 -18.64 -30.45
CA SER A 58 -6.62 -18.76 -31.27
C SER A 58 -5.49 -19.27 -30.40
N ASN A 59 -4.96 -20.46 -30.74
CA ASN A 59 -3.83 -21.14 -30.09
C ASN A 59 -2.49 -20.41 -30.34
N THR A 60 -2.46 -19.10 -30.11
CA THR A 60 -1.29 -18.22 -30.27
C THR A 60 -1.17 -17.27 -29.09
N VAL A 61 -1.37 -17.77 -27.87
CA VAL A 61 -1.05 -17.02 -26.65
C VAL A 61 0.18 -17.69 -26.02
N PRO A 62 1.33 -16.99 -25.88
CA PRO A 62 2.48 -17.56 -25.20
C PRO A 62 2.07 -17.94 -23.78
N ASP A 63 2.56 -19.09 -23.29
CA ASP A 63 2.32 -19.61 -21.94
C ASP A 63 2.40 -18.49 -20.90
N TYR A 64 1.24 -17.91 -20.56
CA TYR A 64 1.16 -16.89 -19.53
C TYR A 64 1.05 -17.64 -18.21
N GLU A 65 2.19 -18.02 -17.65
CA GLU A 65 2.24 -18.52 -16.27
C GLU A 65 1.61 -17.47 -15.36
N PHE A 66 0.42 -17.79 -14.84
CA PHE A 66 -0.25 -16.95 -13.86
C PHE A 66 0.61 -16.90 -12.60
N SER A 67 1.21 -15.75 -12.31
CA SER A 67 1.97 -15.50 -11.09
C SER A 67 1.22 -14.56 -10.16
N PRO A 68 1.08 -14.89 -8.85
CA PRO A 68 0.51 -13.97 -7.86
C PRO A 68 1.42 -12.76 -7.57
N TYR A 69 2.63 -12.73 -8.15
CA TYR A 69 3.57 -11.63 -7.96
C TYR A 69 3.19 -10.41 -8.79
N LEU A 70 2.65 -9.38 -8.13
CA LEU A 70 2.25 -8.12 -8.77
C LEU A 70 3.44 -7.28 -9.26
N GLY A 71 4.62 -7.47 -8.66
CA GLY A 71 5.83 -6.71 -8.94
C GLY A 71 5.62 -5.19 -8.89
N LYS A 72 6.30 -4.48 -9.79
CA LYS A 72 6.21 -3.02 -9.92
C LYS A 72 5.14 -2.58 -10.92
N SER A 73 4.11 -3.39 -11.15
CA SER A 73 2.97 -3.02 -12.00
C SER A 73 2.09 -1.94 -11.37
N PHE A 74 1.15 -1.39 -12.14
CA PHE A 74 0.13 -0.48 -11.62
C PHE A 74 -0.78 -1.15 -10.57
N VAL A 75 -1.08 -2.45 -10.75
CA VAL A 75 -1.83 -3.22 -9.75
C VAL A 75 -1.02 -3.31 -8.46
N GLY A 76 0.27 -3.64 -8.55
CA GLY A 76 1.18 -3.64 -7.40
C GLY A 76 1.24 -2.29 -6.68
N PHE A 77 1.29 -1.19 -7.42
CA PHE A 77 1.24 0.17 -6.86
C PHE A 77 -0.02 0.40 -6.03
N LYS A 78 -1.17 0.11 -6.63
CA LYS A 78 -2.48 0.34 -6.02
C LYS A 78 -2.69 -0.55 -4.78
N GLU A 79 -2.31 -1.82 -4.84
CA GLU A 79 -2.43 -2.74 -3.71
C GLU A 79 -1.44 -2.41 -2.59
N ALA A 80 -0.20 -2.03 -2.90
CA ALA A 80 0.76 -1.60 -1.89
C ALA A 80 0.28 -0.34 -1.15
N LEU A 81 -0.31 0.60 -1.88
CA LEU A 81 -0.89 1.82 -1.30
C LEU A 81 -2.10 1.46 -0.43
N ALA A 82 -3.06 0.69 -0.94
CA ALA A 82 -4.22 0.22 -0.19
C ALA A 82 -3.84 -0.47 1.13
N PHE A 83 -2.80 -1.32 1.09
CA PHE A 83 -2.32 -2.01 2.27
C PHE A 83 -1.80 -1.02 3.32
N LYS A 84 -1.09 0.03 2.91
CA LYS A 84 -0.61 1.07 3.84
C LYS A 84 -1.74 1.93 4.40
N GLU A 85 -2.78 2.20 3.61
CA GLU A 85 -3.92 3.04 4.02
C GLU A 85 -4.86 2.31 4.98
N SER A 86 -5.24 1.06 4.67
CA SER A 86 -6.32 0.35 5.38
C SER A 86 -6.06 -1.14 5.61
N GLY A 87 -4.90 -1.66 5.20
CA GLY A 87 -4.69 -3.10 5.08
C GLY A 87 -5.49 -3.76 3.94
N GLY A 88 -6.04 -2.96 3.01
CA GLY A 88 -6.88 -3.46 1.92
C GLY A 88 -8.38 -3.53 2.23
N ASN A 89 -8.82 -3.03 3.39
CA ASN A 89 -10.22 -3.14 3.82
C ASN A 89 -11.12 -2.07 3.17
N TYR A 90 -12.05 -2.50 2.31
CA TYR A 90 -13.01 -1.62 1.65
C TYR A 90 -13.99 -0.92 2.60
N PHE A 91 -14.17 -1.42 3.81
CA PHE A 91 -15.21 -0.97 4.75
C PHE A 91 -14.66 -0.23 5.97
N SER A 92 -13.36 0.10 5.98
CA SER A 92 -12.73 0.81 7.10
C SER A 92 -13.05 2.30 7.10
N VAL A 93 -13.12 2.88 8.30
CA VAL A 93 -13.16 4.33 8.50
C VAL A 93 -12.18 4.67 9.61
N ASN A 94 -11.25 5.60 9.38
CA ASN A 94 -10.29 6.01 10.41
C ASN A 94 -10.84 7.12 11.32
N THR A 95 -10.07 7.51 12.34
CA THR A 95 -10.48 8.52 13.34
C THR A 95 -10.70 9.92 12.76
N TYR A 96 -10.18 10.20 11.56
CA TYR A 96 -10.39 11.45 10.82
C TYR A 96 -11.51 11.34 9.78
N GLY A 97 -12.23 10.22 9.72
CA GLY A 97 -13.36 10.03 8.81
C GLY A 97 -12.98 9.69 7.36
N TYR A 98 -11.74 9.26 7.10
CA TYR A 98 -11.35 8.78 5.78
C TYR A 98 -11.88 7.37 5.51
N LEU A 99 -12.27 7.10 4.27
CA LEU A 99 -13.18 6.00 3.93
C LEU A 99 -12.52 4.94 3.05
N GLY A 100 -12.72 3.69 3.44
CA GLY A 100 -12.50 2.50 2.63
C GLY A 100 -11.04 2.16 2.35
N LYS A 101 -10.84 1.34 1.32
CA LYS A 101 -9.57 0.68 1.00
C LYS A 101 -8.41 1.66 0.84
N TYR A 102 -8.71 2.83 0.28
CA TYR A 102 -7.74 3.88 -0.02
C TYR A 102 -7.83 5.08 0.92
N GLN A 103 -8.64 5.01 1.97
CA GLN A 103 -8.83 6.10 2.94
C GLN A 103 -9.11 7.42 2.24
N PHE A 104 -10.23 7.52 1.55
CA PHE A 104 -10.64 8.76 0.86
C PHE A 104 -11.32 9.75 1.79
N GLY A 105 -10.95 11.04 1.68
CA GLY A 105 -11.66 12.13 2.33
C GLY A 105 -12.92 12.54 1.54
N ALA A 106 -13.97 12.98 2.25
CA ALA A 106 -15.26 13.33 1.64
C ALA A 106 -15.15 14.43 0.56
N GLU A 107 -14.30 15.44 0.78
CA GLU A 107 -14.08 16.51 -0.21
C GLU A 107 -13.41 16.00 -1.49
N THR A 108 -12.46 15.08 -1.35
CA THR A 108 -11.84 14.43 -2.53
C THR A 108 -12.84 13.60 -3.31
N LEU A 109 -13.74 12.89 -2.62
CA LEU A 109 -14.83 12.15 -3.26
C LEU A 109 -15.75 13.08 -4.07
N LYS A 110 -16.15 14.23 -3.49
CA LYS A 110 -16.95 15.23 -4.20
C LYS A 110 -16.26 15.73 -5.47
N MET A 111 -14.94 16.00 -5.40
CA MET A 111 -14.16 16.46 -6.56
C MET A 111 -14.17 15.47 -7.74
N ILE A 112 -14.35 14.18 -7.48
CA ILE A 112 -14.43 13.11 -8.49
C ILE A 112 -15.86 12.59 -8.72
N GLY A 113 -16.88 13.35 -8.29
CA GLY A 113 -18.30 13.11 -8.61
C GLY A 113 -19.07 12.26 -7.60
N ILE A 114 -18.45 11.85 -6.49
CA ILE A 114 -19.06 11.00 -5.47
C ILE A 114 -19.52 11.88 -4.30
N HIS A 115 -20.84 12.05 -4.17
CA HIS A 115 -21.44 12.96 -3.18
C HIS A 115 -21.99 12.25 -1.94
N ASN A 116 -22.09 10.91 -1.97
CA ASN A 116 -22.61 10.11 -0.87
C ASN A 116 -21.52 9.16 -0.32
N PRO A 117 -20.79 9.58 0.74
CA PRO A 117 -19.76 8.78 1.41
C PRO A 117 -20.25 7.41 1.93
N ALA A 118 -21.49 7.34 2.43
CA ALA A 118 -22.02 6.09 2.97
C ALA A 118 -22.28 5.04 1.86
N SER A 119 -22.78 5.49 0.70
CA SER A 119 -22.93 4.65 -0.49
C SER A 119 -21.56 4.23 -1.06
N PHE A 120 -20.60 5.16 -1.07
CA PHE A 120 -19.22 4.90 -1.48
C PHE A 120 -18.55 3.79 -0.66
N LEU A 121 -18.67 3.84 0.67
CA LEU A 121 -18.05 2.86 1.56
C LEU A 121 -18.55 1.44 1.29
N LYS A 122 -19.82 1.30 0.88
CA LYS A 122 -20.45 0.00 0.60
C LYS A 122 -20.17 -0.53 -0.82
N ASN A 123 -19.45 0.20 -1.66
CA ASN A 123 -19.25 -0.15 -3.07
C ASN A 123 -17.76 -0.28 -3.44
N PRO A 124 -17.16 -1.46 -3.27
CA PRO A 124 -15.75 -1.71 -3.62
C PRO A 124 -15.38 -1.28 -5.04
N ARG A 125 -16.23 -1.59 -6.03
CA ARG A 125 -16.01 -1.23 -7.44
C ARG A 125 -15.91 0.29 -7.63
N LEU A 126 -16.71 1.07 -6.90
CA LEU A 126 -16.64 2.53 -6.94
C LEU A 126 -15.35 3.05 -6.30
N GLN A 127 -14.85 2.42 -5.23
CA GLN A 127 -13.57 2.79 -4.62
C GLN A 127 -12.39 2.58 -5.58
N GLU A 128 -12.40 1.49 -6.34
CA GLU A 128 -11.40 1.23 -7.38
C GLU A 128 -11.43 2.28 -8.50
N LYS A 129 -12.62 2.65 -8.96
CA LYS A 129 -12.80 3.75 -9.94
C LYS A 129 -12.34 5.09 -9.37
N ALA A 130 -12.67 5.37 -8.11
CA ALA A 130 -12.28 6.59 -7.43
C ALA A 130 -10.76 6.73 -7.32
N PHE A 131 -10.05 5.64 -7.02
CA PHE A 131 -8.59 5.61 -6.99
C PHE A 131 -7.98 6.01 -8.34
N ILE A 132 -8.47 5.43 -9.44
CA ILE A 132 -7.99 5.74 -10.79
C ILE A 132 -8.31 7.20 -11.15
N ALA A 133 -9.53 7.67 -10.88
CA ALA A 133 -9.94 9.05 -11.19
C ALA A 133 -9.11 10.09 -10.41
N ASN A 134 -8.91 9.88 -9.11
CA ASN A 134 -8.08 10.77 -8.28
C ASN A 134 -6.63 10.77 -8.74
N THR A 135 -6.07 9.59 -9.05
CA THR A 135 -4.70 9.46 -9.57
C THR A 135 -4.54 10.18 -10.90
N ALA A 136 -5.50 10.07 -11.81
CA ALA A 136 -5.49 10.76 -13.10
C ALA A 136 -5.52 12.29 -12.96
N ARG A 137 -6.32 12.82 -12.01
CA ARG A 137 -6.34 14.25 -11.68
C ARG A 137 -5.02 14.71 -11.07
N ASN A 138 -4.50 13.99 -10.10
CA ASN A 138 -3.21 14.30 -9.47
C ASN A 138 -2.08 14.31 -10.51
N LYS A 139 -2.05 13.32 -11.40
CA LYS A 139 -1.10 13.25 -12.52
C LYS A 139 -1.23 14.45 -13.46
N TRP A 140 -2.44 14.90 -13.76
CA TRP A 140 -2.65 16.12 -14.54
C TRP A 140 -2.17 17.39 -13.82
N ILE A 141 -2.50 17.55 -12.54
CA ILE A 141 -2.14 18.72 -11.73
C ILE A 141 -0.61 18.83 -11.58
N LEU A 142 0.06 17.69 -11.46
CA LEU A 142 1.50 17.58 -11.22
C LEU A 142 2.32 17.33 -12.50
N ARG A 143 1.71 17.29 -13.70
CA ARG A 143 2.39 16.93 -14.97
C ARG A 143 3.72 17.67 -15.22
N ARG A 144 3.79 18.95 -14.83
CA ARG A 144 5.01 19.77 -14.94
C ARG A 144 6.05 19.37 -13.89
N ASP A 145 5.61 19.16 -12.67
CA ASP A 145 6.47 18.76 -11.56
C ASP A 145 7.01 17.32 -11.78
N ILE A 146 6.19 16.39 -12.27
CA ILE A 146 6.62 15.06 -12.72
C ILE A 146 7.72 15.18 -13.77
N LYS A 147 7.49 15.94 -14.85
CA LYS A 147 8.49 16.16 -15.92
C LYS A 147 9.80 16.75 -15.37
N ASN A 148 9.73 17.68 -14.43
CA ASN A 148 10.89 18.44 -13.97
C ASN A 148 11.69 17.74 -12.85
N PHE A 149 11.08 16.82 -12.11
CA PHE A 149 11.67 16.25 -10.90
C PHE A 149 11.90 14.74 -10.94
N VAL A 150 11.19 13.98 -11.78
CA VAL A 150 11.48 12.54 -11.92
C VAL A 150 12.94 12.33 -12.31
N GLY A 151 13.61 11.40 -11.62
CA GLY A 151 15.05 11.12 -11.76
C GLY A 151 15.96 11.98 -10.88
N LYS A 152 15.48 13.09 -10.31
CA LYS A 152 16.29 13.91 -9.40
C LYS A 152 16.41 13.26 -8.02
N ARG A 153 17.50 13.59 -7.31
CA ARG A 153 17.70 13.20 -5.91
C ARG A 153 17.30 14.36 -4.99
N ILE A 154 16.38 14.11 -4.06
CA ILE A 154 15.94 15.06 -3.03
C ILE A 154 15.94 14.33 -1.69
N ASN A 155 16.56 14.89 -0.65
CA ASN A 155 16.65 14.28 0.69
C ASN A 155 17.07 12.79 0.65
N GLY A 156 18.05 12.45 -0.21
CA GLY A 156 18.59 11.10 -0.32
C GLY A 156 17.76 10.09 -1.14
N ILE A 157 16.59 10.47 -1.67
CA ILE A 157 15.74 9.57 -2.49
C ILE A 157 15.70 10.01 -3.96
N ILE A 158 15.61 9.05 -4.87
CA ILE A 158 15.31 9.30 -6.29
C ILE A 158 13.80 9.51 -6.42
N ILE A 159 13.42 10.65 -6.98
CA ILE A 159 12.03 11.00 -7.23
C ILE A 159 11.51 10.19 -8.44
N THR A 160 10.37 9.53 -8.25
CA THR A 160 9.69 8.75 -9.30
C THR A 160 8.25 9.20 -9.45
N GLU A 161 7.63 8.93 -10.61
CA GLU A 161 6.23 9.29 -10.84
C GLU A 161 5.30 8.62 -9.82
N SER A 162 5.51 7.33 -9.52
CA SER A 162 4.71 6.60 -8.53
C SER A 162 4.83 7.18 -7.12
N GLY A 163 6.04 7.58 -6.71
CA GLY A 163 6.26 8.27 -5.42
C GLY A 163 5.52 9.60 -5.36
N ILE A 164 5.55 10.39 -6.43
CA ILE A 164 4.82 11.66 -6.55
C ILE A 164 3.32 11.44 -6.43
N LEU A 165 2.77 10.44 -7.14
CA LEU A 165 1.34 10.15 -7.15
C LEU A 165 0.85 9.62 -5.81
N ALA A 166 1.62 8.74 -5.15
CA ALA A 166 1.30 8.29 -3.80
C ALA A 166 1.33 9.45 -2.80
N ALA A 167 2.37 10.28 -2.81
CA ALA A 167 2.44 11.42 -1.91
C ALA A 167 1.30 12.43 -2.16
N ALA A 168 0.82 12.55 -3.40
CA ALA A 168 -0.34 13.36 -3.74
C ALA A 168 -1.67 12.73 -3.27
N HIS A 169 -1.74 11.40 -3.16
CA HIS A 169 -2.88 10.71 -2.54
C HIS A 169 -2.96 11.03 -1.04
N LEU A 170 -1.82 10.97 -0.34
CA LEU A 170 -1.71 11.28 1.09
C LEU A 170 -2.03 12.76 1.40
N ALA A 171 -1.28 13.67 0.77
CA ALA A 171 -1.19 15.06 1.21
C ALA A 171 -1.81 16.06 0.22
N GLY A 172 -2.38 15.56 -0.88
CA GLY A 172 -2.83 16.37 -2.00
C GLY A 172 -1.68 16.86 -2.90
N PRO A 173 -1.99 17.24 -4.15
CA PRO A 173 -0.97 17.67 -5.12
C PRO A 173 -0.35 19.04 -4.77
N GLY A 174 -1.03 19.87 -3.96
CA GLY A 174 -0.50 21.14 -3.49
C GLY A 174 0.72 20.97 -2.58
N SER A 175 0.62 20.05 -1.61
CA SER A 175 1.71 19.72 -0.68
C SER A 175 2.90 19.11 -1.42
N VAL A 176 2.65 18.25 -2.41
CA VAL A 176 3.70 17.69 -3.25
C VAL A 176 4.43 18.76 -4.07
N LYS A 177 3.72 19.77 -4.60
CA LYS A 177 4.37 20.90 -5.28
C LYS A 177 5.32 21.65 -4.35
N LYS A 178 4.88 21.94 -3.13
CA LYS A 178 5.72 22.63 -2.13
C LYS A 178 6.97 21.81 -1.82
N TYR A 179 6.81 20.52 -1.54
CA TYR A 179 7.94 19.61 -1.30
C TYR A 179 8.93 19.57 -2.46
N LEU A 180 8.46 19.37 -3.69
CA LEU A 180 9.35 19.26 -4.85
C LEU A 180 10.08 20.58 -5.13
N ARG A 181 9.37 21.71 -5.08
CA ARG A 181 9.91 23.03 -5.46
C ARG A 181 10.81 23.64 -4.39
N SER A 182 10.61 23.28 -3.14
CA SER A 182 11.51 23.63 -2.02
C SER A 182 12.68 22.66 -1.89
N TYR A 183 12.85 21.71 -2.82
CA TYR A 183 13.87 20.65 -2.73
C TYR A 183 13.82 19.89 -1.40
N GLY A 184 12.61 19.63 -0.92
CA GLY A 184 12.35 18.79 0.25
C GLY A 184 12.38 19.52 1.59
N LEU A 185 12.51 20.84 1.62
CA LEU A 185 12.39 21.64 2.86
C LEU A 185 10.94 21.67 3.37
N ASP A 186 9.96 21.84 2.47
CA ASP A 186 8.54 21.83 2.82
C ASP A 186 7.98 20.40 2.83
N ASN A 187 8.07 19.71 3.96
CA ASN A 187 7.65 18.32 4.09
C ASN A 187 6.38 18.17 4.95
N PHE A 188 5.21 18.34 4.32
CA PHE A 188 3.91 18.14 4.98
C PHE A 188 3.81 16.76 5.64
N ALA A 189 3.22 16.72 6.84
CA ALA A 189 2.85 15.52 7.57
C ALA A 189 1.33 15.49 7.80
N ASP A 190 0.71 14.31 7.65
CA ASP A 190 -0.71 14.11 7.99
C ASP A 190 -0.94 14.07 9.51
N GLY A 191 -2.21 13.87 9.92
CA GLY A 191 -2.57 13.79 11.34
C GLY A 191 -1.91 12.64 12.10
N TYR A 192 -1.37 11.64 11.41
CA TYR A 192 -0.63 10.52 12.00
C TYR A 192 0.90 10.68 11.89
N GLY A 193 1.40 11.83 11.42
CA GLY A 193 2.82 12.09 11.24
C GLY A 193 3.43 11.49 9.97
N THR A 194 2.62 10.93 9.07
CA THR A 194 3.06 10.39 7.79
C THR A 194 3.39 11.54 6.84
N THR A 195 4.62 11.55 6.30
CA THR A 195 5.09 12.68 5.48
C THR A 195 5.03 12.44 3.97
N VAL A 196 5.03 13.54 3.21
CA VAL A 196 5.23 13.51 1.74
C VAL A 196 6.50 12.76 1.37
N HIS A 197 7.61 13.05 2.05
CA HIS A 197 8.88 12.34 1.85
C HIS A 197 8.73 10.83 2.05
N TYR A 198 8.02 10.42 3.11
CA TYR A 198 7.81 8.99 3.41
C TYR A 198 7.07 8.28 2.27
N TYR A 199 5.98 8.86 1.73
CA TYR A 199 5.25 8.25 0.61
C TYR A 199 6.07 8.28 -0.69
N MET A 200 6.78 9.37 -0.93
CA MET A 200 7.67 9.52 -2.09
C MET A 200 8.72 8.40 -2.12
N LYS A 201 9.30 8.07 -0.95
CA LYS A 201 10.28 6.99 -0.79
C LYS A 201 9.64 5.61 -0.89
N ARG A 202 8.58 5.37 -0.10
CA ARG A 202 7.95 4.04 0.05
C ARG A 202 7.36 3.51 -1.24
N PHE A 203 6.72 4.38 -2.02
CA PHE A 203 6.03 4.01 -3.24
C PHE A 203 6.85 4.29 -4.49
N SER A 204 8.17 4.27 -4.36
CA SER A 204 9.06 4.53 -5.49
C SER A 204 9.16 3.33 -6.44
N GLY A 205 9.27 3.63 -7.74
CA GLY A 205 9.63 2.68 -8.79
C GLY A 205 8.51 1.77 -9.27
N TYR A 206 7.24 2.15 -9.12
CA TYR A 206 6.13 1.43 -9.77
C TYR A 206 5.80 2.03 -11.13
N ASP A 207 5.33 1.19 -12.06
CA ASP A 207 4.80 1.61 -13.34
C ASP A 207 3.38 2.16 -13.20
N THR A 208 3.24 3.46 -13.47
CA THR A 208 1.98 4.20 -13.45
C THR A 208 1.55 4.64 -14.86
N SER A 209 2.13 4.07 -15.92
CA SER A 209 1.85 4.37 -17.33
C SER A 209 0.40 4.08 -17.75
N PHE A 210 -0.24 3.13 -17.07
CA PHE A 210 -1.66 2.77 -17.21
C PHE A 210 -2.57 3.99 -17.01
N VAL A 211 -2.29 4.83 -16.01
CA VAL A 211 -3.11 6.01 -15.72
C VAL A 211 -2.67 7.18 -16.58
N LYS A 212 -3.57 7.66 -17.45
CA LYS A 212 -3.35 8.88 -18.24
C LYS A 212 -3.78 10.12 -17.46
N PRO A 213 -3.04 11.24 -17.55
CA PRO A 213 -3.40 12.47 -16.86
C PRO A 213 -4.71 13.05 -17.42
N ASN A 214 -5.68 13.33 -16.56
CA ASN A 214 -6.97 13.90 -16.97
C ASN A 214 -7.47 14.92 -15.93
N LYS A 215 -7.66 16.18 -16.38
CA LYS A 215 -8.10 17.30 -15.53
C LYS A 215 -9.49 17.08 -14.93
N LEU A 216 -10.39 16.47 -15.70
CA LEU A 216 -11.82 16.37 -15.39
C LEU A 216 -12.23 14.97 -14.97
N ALA A 217 -11.29 14.06 -14.72
CA ALA A 217 -11.60 12.67 -14.38
C ALA A 217 -12.63 12.59 -13.24
N LYS A 218 -13.62 11.73 -13.41
CA LYS A 218 -14.62 11.40 -12.39
C LYS A 218 -14.72 9.89 -12.27
N ALA A 219 -15.15 9.43 -11.10
CA ALA A 219 -15.41 8.01 -10.87
C ALA A 219 -16.78 7.57 -11.40
N ILE A 220 -17.67 8.55 -11.60
CA ILE A 220 -19.04 8.44 -12.09
C ILE A 220 -19.24 9.49 -13.19
#